data_AF-A0A5C8VF89-F1
#
_entry.id   AF-A0A5C8VF89-F1
#
_cell.length_a   1.000
_cell.length_b   1.000
_cell.length_c   1.000
_cell.angle_alpha   90.00
_cell.angle_beta   90.00
_cell.angle_gamma   90.00
#
_symmetry.space_group_name_H-M   'P 1'
#
loop_
_entity.id
_entity.type
_entity.pdbx_description
1 polymer ?
#
loop_
_entity_poly.entity_id
_entity_poly.type
_entity_poly.pdbx_seq_one_letter_code
_entity_poly.pdbx_strand_id
1 'polypeptide(L)'
;MTEGNDKKDLASVVLVHGQVAVLRISMEASSAVPLEILSPSNIEILTWAITGFSGDRSACPCCLLVLRPLHSDFLGDFSSISVRTHIHDRTFRLHAEPALLTAGEILVLTRAVIAAIEPRNAGSLQLLLPVIAPALDAICLETDERQLTRPDSRTGTVVASGLDFVPFSLIARAAAGYVCEFIQSAKVRTGPEVKIAMTLRAPVDVGGADTVLLVGNGRHAAARIIEAA
;
A
#
# COMPACT_ATOMS: atom_id res chain seq x y z
N MET A 1 39.60 4.73 -19.61
CA MET A 1 38.80 5.35 -18.52
C MET A 1 37.33 5.11 -18.85
N THR A 2 36.79 3.99 -18.39
CA THR A 2 35.39 3.58 -18.56
C THR A 2 34.90 3.10 -17.20
N GLU A 3 34.88 4.01 -16.23
CA GLU A 3 34.24 3.82 -14.94
C GLU A 3 33.26 4.98 -14.79
N GLY A 4 31.96 4.70 -14.93
CA GLY A 4 30.95 5.74 -14.85
C GLY A 4 29.53 5.34 -15.24
N ASN A 5 29.31 4.13 -15.77
CA ASN A 5 27.98 3.71 -16.25
C ASN A 5 27.33 2.56 -15.47
N ASP A 6 28.05 1.91 -14.53
CA ASP A 6 27.59 0.66 -13.89
C ASP A 6 26.53 0.88 -12.79
N LYS A 7 26.30 2.12 -12.34
CA LYS A 7 25.32 2.42 -11.27
C LYS A 7 23.92 2.81 -11.74
N LYS A 8 23.70 3.00 -13.05
CA LYS A 8 22.43 3.56 -13.57
C LYS A 8 21.29 2.55 -13.72
N ASP A 9 21.63 1.26 -13.64
CA ASP A 9 20.71 0.14 -13.83
C ASP A 9 20.80 -0.85 -12.65
N LEU A 10 20.92 -0.31 -11.44
CA LEU A 10 20.88 -1.07 -10.19
C LEU A 10 19.54 -0.88 -9.49
N ALA A 11 19.00 -1.98 -8.96
CA ALA A 11 17.84 -1.97 -8.08
C ALA A 11 18.16 -2.73 -6.80
N SER A 12 18.00 -2.07 -5.66
CA SER A 12 18.24 -2.66 -4.35
C SER A 12 16.99 -3.42 -3.90
N VAL A 13 17.15 -4.66 -3.47
CA VAL A 13 16.09 -5.37 -2.73
C VAL A 13 16.11 -4.85 -1.29
N VAL A 14 15.11 -4.07 -0.88
CA VAL A 14 15.09 -3.38 0.43
C VAL A 14 14.18 -4.05 1.46
N LEU A 15 13.26 -4.90 0.98
CA LEU A 15 12.40 -5.70 1.84
C LEU A 15 12.04 -6.99 1.12
N VAL A 16 12.05 -8.10 1.86
CA VAL A 16 11.37 -9.34 1.48
C VAL A 16 10.57 -9.80 2.68
N HIS A 17 9.25 -9.88 2.55
CA HIS A 17 8.35 -10.32 3.61
C HIS A 17 7.32 -11.30 3.04
N GLY A 18 7.41 -12.57 3.44
CA GLY A 18 6.60 -13.64 2.87
C GLY A 18 6.79 -13.73 1.35
N GLN A 19 5.71 -13.54 0.59
CA GLN A 19 5.73 -13.56 -0.89
C GLN A 19 5.75 -12.16 -1.51
N VAL A 20 6.11 -11.13 -0.76
CA VAL A 20 6.21 -9.75 -1.28
C VAL A 20 7.63 -9.26 -1.13
N ALA A 21 8.16 -8.63 -2.18
CA ALA A 21 9.40 -7.85 -2.11
C ALA A 21 9.14 -6.39 -2.45
N VAL A 22 10.00 -5.53 -1.92
CA VAL A 22 10.08 -4.12 -2.30
C VAL A 22 11.47 -3.90 -2.88
N LEU A 23 11.49 -3.39 -4.12
CA LEU A 23 12.72 -2.93 -4.76
C LEU A 23 12.80 -1.40 -4.66
N ARG A 24 14.00 -0.88 -4.47
CA ARG A 24 14.33 0.53 -4.59
C ARG A 24 15.14 0.73 -5.87
N ILE A 25 14.62 1.54 -6.78
CA ILE A 25 15.23 1.86 -8.07
C ILE A 25 15.62 3.34 -8.05
N SER A 26 16.89 3.67 -8.29
CA SER A 26 17.32 5.07 -8.42
C SER A 26 16.71 5.71 -9.67
N MET A 27 16.19 6.94 -9.51
CA MET A 27 15.59 7.71 -10.59
C MET A 27 16.48 8.87 -11.08
N GLU A 28 17.72 8.96 -10.60
CA GLU A 28 18.66 10.06 -10.93
C GLU A 28 18.89 10.24 -12.44
N ALA A 29 18.71 9.18 -13.24
CA ALA A 29 18.86 9.21 -14.69
C ALA A 29 17.55 9.03 -15.47
N SER A 30 16.40 8.85 -14.80
CA SER A 30 15.14 8.54 -15.46
C SER A 30 13.93 8.70 -14.53
N SER A 31 12.95 9.50 -14.95
CA SER A 31 11.63 9.59 -14.29
C SER A 31 10.66 8.51 -14.75
N ALA A 32 11.16 7.38 -15.27
CA ALA A 32 10.37 6.34 -15.90
C ALA A 32 9.48 5.59 -14.89
N VAL A 33 8.17 5.83 -14.98
CA VAL A 33 7.12 5.10 -14.24
C VAL A 33 7.06 3.65 -14.72
N PRO A 34 7.15 2.66 -13.81
CA PRO A 34 7.03 1.24 -14.15
C PRO A 34 5.58 0.88 -14.49
N LEU A 35 5.40 0.08 -15.55
CA LEU A 35 4.09 -0.34 -16.04
C LEU A 35 3.85 -1.85 -15.83
N GLU A 36 4.84 -2.69 -16.12
CA GLU A 36 4.77 -4.15 -15.93
C GLU A 36 6.17 -4.77 -15.82
N ILE A 37 6.23 -5.99 -15.28
CA ILE A 37 7.44 -6.82 -15.35
C ILE A 37 7.42 -7.60 -16.66
N LEU A 38 8.49 -7.46 -17.44
CA LEU A 38 8.72 -8.23 -18.67
C LEU A 38 9.46 -9.53 -18.38
N SER A 39 10.39 -9.50 -17.44
CA SER A 39 11.17 -10.66 -17.00
C SER A 39 11.62 -10.49 -15.55
N PRO A 40 11.55 -11.55 -14.72
CA PRO A 40 10.99 -12.86 -15.06
C PRO A 40 9.45 -12.80 -15.12
N SER A 41 8.85 -13.63 -15.96
CA SER A 41 7.40 -13.58 -16.27
C SER A 41 6.49 -14.06 -15.13
N ASN A 42 7.07 -14.68 -14.10
CA ASN A 42 6.35 -15.16 -12.91
C ASN A 42 6.26 -14.09 -11.82
N ILE A 43 6.54 -12.81 -12.11
CA ILE A 43 6.46 -11.71 -11.15
C ILE A 43 5.52 -10.66 -11.69
N GLU A 44 4.72 -10.07 -10.82
CA GLU A 44 3.92 -8.90 -11.15
C GLU A 44 4.18 -7.73 -10.20
N ILE A 45 3.88 -6.53 -10.71
CA ILE A 45 3.86 -5.30 -9.91
C ILE A 45 2.53 -5.24 -9.18
N LEU A 46 2.57 -5.20 -7.85
CA LEU A 46 1.39 -4.95 -7.03
C LEU A 46 1.05 -3.47 -6.95
N THR A 47 2.08 -2.65 -6.73
CA THR A 47 1.99 -1.20 -6.66
C THR A 47 3.39 -0.61 -6.78
N TRP A 48 3.46 0.70 -7.00
CA TRP A 48 4.71 1.44 -7.01
C TRP A 48 4.48 2.83 -6.44
N ALA A 49 5.57 3.43 -5.99
CA ALA A 49 5.56 4.77 -5.46
C ALA A 49 6.87 5.47 -5.82
N ILE A 50 6.84 6.79 -5.93
CA ILE A 50 8.04 7.58 -6.21
C ILE A 50 8.22 8.62 -5.11
N THR A 51 9.45 8.77 -4.64
CA THR A 51 9.81 9.72 -3.59
C THR A 51 11.15 10.41 -3.90
N GLY A 52 11.53 11.38 -3.08
CA GLY A 52 12.81 12.08 -3.19
C GLY A 52 12.83 13.26 -4.17
N PHE A 53 11.68 13.67 -4.71
CA PHE A 53 11.54 14.92 -5.49
C PHE A 53 11.33 16.17 -4.62
N SER A 54 11.71 16.14 -3.34
CA SER A 54 11.67 17.34 -2.51
C SER A 54 12.74 18.32 -3.00
N GLY A 55 12.53 19.62 -2.79
CA GLY A 55 13.57 20.63 -3.05
C GLY A 55 14.81 20.50 -2.14
N ASP A 56 14.85 19.48 -1.29
CA ASP A 56 15.99 19.14 -0.45
C ASP A 56 17.02 18.38 -1.28
N ARG A 57 18.21 18.97 -1.41
CA ARG A 57 19.33 18.41 -2.18
C ARG A 57 19.88 17.09 -1.61
N SER A 58 19.50 16.72 -0.39
CA SER A 58 19.90 15.45 0.23
C SER A 58 18.99 14.27 -0.13
N ALA A 59 17.81 14.53 -0.70
CA ALA A 59 16.91 13.47 -1.13
C ALA A 59 17.28 12.98 -2.53
N CYS A 60 17.70 11.72 -2.64
CA CYS A 60 17.90 11.06 -3.94
C CYS A 60 16.55 10.53 -4.44
N PRO A 61 16.06 10.96 -5.61
CA PRO A 61 14.82 10.45 -6.19
C PRO A 61 14.88 8.93 -6.40
N CYS A 62 13.87 8.22 -5.92
CA CYS A 62 13.79 6.77 -6.09
C CYS A 62 12.35 6.30 -6.32
N CYS A 63 12.23 5.17 -7.02
CA CYS A 63 10.99 4.43 -7.16
C CYS A 63 11.03 3.22 -6.23
N LEU A 64 10.00 3.07 -5.42
CA LEU A 64 9.73 1.87 -4.64
C LEU A 64 8.75 1.00 -5.42
N LEU A 65 9.16 -0.22 -5.75
CA LEU A 65 8.38 -1.16 -6.55
C LEU A 65 8.00 -2.37 -5.70
N VAL A 66 6.71 -2.58 -5.50
CA VAL A 66 6.19 -3.72 -4.74
C VAL A 66 5.88 -4.85 -5.70
N LEU A 67 6.52 -5.99 -5.45
CA LEU A 67 6.45 -7.17 -6.31
C LEU A 67 5.84 -8.34 -5.56
N ARG A 68 5.12 -9.19 -6.28
CA ARG A 68 4.80 -10.54 -5.84
C ARG A 68 5.07 -11.56 -6.95
N PRO A 69 5.41 -12.80 -6.61
CA PRO A 69 5.42 -13.86 -7.59
C PRO A 69 3.97 -14.30 -7.88
N LEU A 70 3.71 -14.68 -9.14
CA LEU A 70 2.45 -15.27 -9.60
C LEU A 70 2.28 -16.71 -9.10
N HIS A 71 3.39 -17.38 -8.80
CA HIS A 71 3.45 -18.75 -8.30
C HIS A 71 4.27 -18.79 -7.00
N SER A 72 4.18 -19.88 -6.25
CA SER A 72 4.78 -20.00 -4.91
C SER A 72 6.32 -19.89 -4.85
N ASP A 73 6.97 -19.89 -6.01
CA ASP A 73 8.43 -19.90 -6.09
C ASP A 73 8.98 -18.49 -5.90
N PHE A 74 9.89 -18.41 -4.94
CA PHE A 74 10.37 -17.23 -4.25
C PHE A 74 11.07 -16.22 -5.16
N LEU A 75 11.10 -14.96 -4.72
CA LEU A 75 11.77 -13.85 -5.43
C LEU A 75 13.32 -13.89 -5.34
N GLY A 76 13.91 -14.97 -4.84
CA GLY A 76 15.31 -14.99 -4.40
C GLY A 76 16.35 -15.36 -5.44
N ASP A 77 15.93 -15.95 -6.57
CA ASP A 77 16.88 -16.60 -7.49
C ASP A 77 17.19 -15.79 -8.76
N PHE A 78 16.61 -14.60 -8.92
CA PHE A 78 16.88 -13.77 -10.11
C PHE A 78 17.88 -12.65 -9.83
N SER A 79 18.91 -12.56 -10.67
CA SER A 79 19.94 -11.52 -10.61
C SER A 79 19.55 -10.21 -11.27
N SER A 80 18.40 -10.16 -11.96
CA SER A 80 17.94 -8.98 -12.69
C SER A 80 16.45 -9.02 -12.98
N ILE A 81 15.84 -7.84 -13.09
CA ILE A 81 14.44 -7.66 -13.48
C ILE A 81 14.35 -6.72 -14.69
N SER A 82 13.56 -7.09 -15.69
CA SER A 82 13.21 -6.24 -16.82
C SER A 82 11.81 -5.67 -16.61
N VAL A 83 11.69 -4.36 -16.73
CA VAL A 83 10.48 -3.58 -16.42
C VAL A 83 10.13 -2.76 -17.66
N ARG A 84 8.89 -2.89 -18.13
CA ARG A 84 8.34 -1.94 -19.11
C ARG A 84 8.07 -0.64 -18.38
N THR A 85 8.46 0.47 -18.98
CA THR A 85 8.14 1.79 -18.48
C THR A 85 7.38 2.60 -19.54
N HIS A 86 6.84 3.75 -19.16
CA HIS A 86 6.15 4.64 -20.11
C HIS A 86 7.08 5.30 -21.15
N ILE A 87 8.41 5.18 -21.00
CA ILE A 87 9.39 5.75 -21.93
C ILE A 87 10.02 4.63 -22.76
N HIS A 88 10.67 3.69 -22.09
CA HIS A 88 11.34 2.54 -22.71
C HIS A 88 11.52 1.40 -21.71
N ASP A 89 11.68 0.18 -22.21
CA ASP A 89 11.94 -0.98 -21.37
C ASP A 89 13.32 -0.86 -20.70
N ARG A 90 13.40 -1.15 -19.40
CA ARG A 90 14.66 -1.09 -18.63
C ARG A 90 14.93 -2.42 -17.96
N THR A 91 16.20 -2.78 -17.87
CA THR A 91 16.63 -3.95 -17.11
C THR A 91 17.50 -3.49 -15.96
N PHE A 92 17.16 -3.91 -14.75
CA PHE A 92 17.89 -3.59 -13.53
C PHE A 92 18.57 -4.85 -13.02
N ARG A 93 19.86 -4.76 -12.71
CA ARG A 93 20.54 -5.79 -11.92
C ARG A 93 20.11 -5.64 -10.47
N LEU A 94 19.79 -6.76 -9.86
CA LEU A 94 19.41 -6.80 -8.46
C LEU A 94 20.64 -6.98 -7.59
N HIS A 95 20.70 -6.19 -6.53
CA HIS A 95 21.62 -6.43 -5.43
C HIS A 95 20.86 -6.35 -4.12
N ALA A 96 21.18 -7.25 -3.20
CA ALA A 96 20.63 -7.19 -1.86
C ALA A 96 21.38 -6.10 -1.10
N GLU A 97 20.65 -5.07 -0.66
CA GLU A 97 21.18 -4.11 0.32
C GLU A 97 20.49 -4.34 1.65
N PRO A 98 21.22 -4.35 2.78
CA PRO A 98 20.62 -4.23 4.11
C PRO A 98 20.18 -2.78 4.38
N ALA A 99 19.56 -2.14 3.39
CA ALA A 99 19.17 -0.73 3.47
C ALA A 99 17.74 -0.63 3.99
N LEU A 100 17.61 -0.14 5.22
CA LEU A 100 16.32 0.17 5.82
C LEU A 100 15.57 1.21 4.96
N LEU A 101 14.25 1.08 4.91
CA LEU A 101 13.39 2.12 4.37
C LEU A 101 13.43 3.32 5.33
N THR A 102 13.63 4.51 4.77
CA THR A 102 13.51 5.77 5.52
C THR A 102 12.05 6.04 5.90
N ALA A 103 11.79 6.89 6.88
CA ALA A 103 10.43 7.24 7.27
C ALA A 103 9.61 7.83 6.09
N GLY A 104 10.25 8.64 5.23
CA GLY A 104 9.60 9.20 4.03
C GLY A 104 9.26 8.13 2.99
N GLU A 105 10.15 7.15 2.79
CA GLU A 105 9.88 6.00 1.92
C GLU A 105 8.76 5.13 2.47
N ILE A 106 8.74 4.85 3.78
CA ILE A 106 7.66 4.10 4.42
C ILE A 106 6.34 4.84 4.22
N LEU A 107 6.27 6.15 4.41
CA LEU A 107 5.04 6.92 4.23
C LEU A 107 4.50 6.86 2.79
N VAL A 108 5.38 7.06 1.80
CA VAL A 108 5.01 7.01 0.38
C VAL A 108 4.62 5.59 -0.05
N LEU A 109 5.34 4.58 0.43
CA LEU A 109 5.00 3.17 0.24
C LEU A 109 3.63 2.85 0.85
N THR A 110 3.35 3.34 2.06
CA THR A 110 2.07 3.14 2.76
C THR A 110 0.91 3.66 1.94
N ARG A 111 1.02 4.89 1.41
CA ARG A 111 -0.01 5.49 0.55
C ARG A 111 -0.23 4.67 -0.72
N ALA A 112 0.85 4.20 -1.36
CA ALA A 112 0.76 3.36 -2.56
C ALA A 112 0.15 1.98 -2.27
N VAL A 113 0.46 1.38 -1.11
CA VAL A 113 -0.15 0.12 -0.67
C VAL A 113 -1.63 0.33 -0.42
N ILE A 114 -2.02 1.32 0.38
CA ILE A 114 -3.42 1.65 0.64
C ILE A 114 -4.19 1.86 -0.68
N ALA A 115 -3.65 2.68 -1.59
CA ALA A 115 -4.30 2.96 -2.86
C ALA A 115 -4.48 1.72 -3.75
N ALA A 116 -3.57 0.74 -3.65
CA ALA A 116 -3.56 -0.46 -4.48
C ALA A 116 -4.22 -1.68 -3.85
N ILE A 117 -4.60 -1.64 -2.57
CA ILE A 117 -5.34 -2.74 -1.93
C ILE A 117 -6.60 -2.98 -2.75
N GLU A 118 -6.84 -4.22 -3.14
CA GLU A 118 -8.04 -4.68 -3.79
C GLU A 118 -8.28 -6.13 -3.38
N PRO A 119 -9.51 -6.68 -3.51
CA PRO A 119 -9.78 -8.07 -3.14
C PRO A 119 -8.83 -9.10 -3.78
N ARG A 120 -8.33 -8.84 -5.00
CA ARG A 120 -7.44 -9.77 -5.75
C ARG A 120 -5.97 -9.79 -5.28
N ASN A 121 -5.50 -8.72 -4.64
CA ASN A 121 -4.10 -8.59 -4.19
C ASN A 121 -3.97 -8.38 -2.68
N ALA A 122 -5.10 -8.27 -1.99
CA ALA A 122 -5.30 -8.26 -0.56
C ALA A 122 -4.30 -9.08 0.24
N GLY A 123 -4.31 -10.41 0.06
CA GLY A 123 -3.49 -11.31 0.86
C GLY A 123 -2.00 -11.04 0.74
N SER A 124 -1.55 -10.58 -0.43
CA SER A 124 -0.15 -10.19 -0.65
C SER A 124 0.16 -8.85 0.02
N LEU A 125 -0.65 -7.81 -0.23
CA LEU A 125 -0.41 -6.47 0.33
C LEU A 125 -0.57 -6.42 1.85
N GLN A 126 -1.40 -7.28 2.43
CA GLN A 126 -1.53 -7.41 3.88
C GLN A 126 -0.24 -7.83 4.59
N LEU A 127 0.65 -8.55 3.90
CA LEU A 127 1.97 -8.92 4.45
C LEU A 127 2.87 -7.70 4.70
N LEU A 128 2.57 -6.56 4.09
CA LEU A 128 3.32 -5.31 4.30
C LEU A 128 2.81 -4.51 5.50
N LEU A 129 1.63 -4.82 6.06
CA LEU A 129 1.03 -4.06 7.18
C LEU A 129 1.98 -3.87 8.37
N PRO A 130 2.76 -4.88 8.82
CA PRO A 130 3.73 -4.69 9.91
C PRO A 130 4.82 -3.67 9.59
N VAL A 131 5.27 -3.62 8.32
CA VAL A 131 6.34 -2.72 7.87
C VAL A 131 5.83 -1.28 7.75
N ILE A 132 4.59 -1.10 7.29
CA ILE A 132 3.98 0.22 7.08
C ILE A 132 3.21 0.74 8.30
N ALA A 133 3.12 -0.04 9.38
CA ALA A 133 2.37 0.31 10.59
C ALA A 133 2.70 1.72 11.14
N PRO A 134 3.97 2.17 11.25
CA PRO A 134 4.26 3.50 11.77
C PRO A 134 3.68 4.64 10.92
N ALA A 135 3.62 4.46 9.60
CA ALA A 135 3.03 5.44 8.71
C ALA A 135 1.51 5.35 8.65
N LEU A 136 0.93 4.15 8.86
CA LEU A 136 -0.51 4.02 9.08
C LEU A 136 -0.96 4.78 10.33
N ASP A 137 -0.18 4.70 11.42
CA ASP A 137 -0.44 5.45 12.65
C ASP A 137 -0.44 6.97 12.35
N ALA A 138 0.54 7.46 11.58
CA ALA A 138 0.61 8.86 11.17
C ALA A 138 -0.58 9.30 10.30
N ILE A 139 -0.97 8.50 9.29
CA ILE A 139 -2.13 8.80 8.43
C ILE A 139 -3.43 8.83 9.25
N CYS A 140 -3.58 7.92 10.22
CA CYS A 140 -4.73 7.92 11.12
C CYS A 140 -4.81 9.17 12.01
N LEU A 141 -3.68 9.82 12.33
CA LEU A 141 -3.67 11.07 13.10
C LEU A 141 -4.08 12.30 12.28
N GLU A 142 -3.95 12.25 10.95
CA GLU A 142 -4.37 13.32 10.03
C GLU A 142 -5.91 13.45 9.89
N THR A 143 -6.70 12.69 10.67
CA THR A 143 -8.17 12.60 10.58
C THR A 143 -8.93 13.93 10.56
N ASP A 144 -9.83 14.05 9.59
CA ASP A 144 -11.06 14.85 9.69
C ASP A 144 -12.02 14.23 10.74
N GLU A 145 -12.95 15.02 11.28
CA GLU A 145 -14.00 14.66 12.26
C GLU A 145 -15.02 13.59 11.78
N ARG A 146 -14.65 12.73 10.81
CA ARG A 146 -15.54 11.69 10.27
C ARG A 146 -15.78 10.59 11.29
N GLN A 147 -17.03 10.19 11.40
CA GLN A 147 -17.48 9.12 12.29
C GLN A 147 -17.94 7.92 11.46
N LEU A 148 -17.55 6.73 11.92
CA LEU A 148 -18.00 5.44 11.45
C LEU A 148 -18.84 4.82 12.56
N THR A 149 -20.15 4.80 12.39
CA THR A 149 -21.06 4.20 13.37
C THR A 149 -21.07 2.69 13.22
N ARG A 150 -20.94 1.98 14.33
CA ARG A 150 -21.11 0.53 14.42
C ARG A 150 -22.44 0.24 15.12
N PRO A 151 -23.48 -0.19 14.37
CA PRO A 151 -24.80 -0.42 14.97
C PRO A 151 -24.83 -1.64 15.88
N ASP A 152 -24.07 -2.68 15.55
CA ASP A 152 -23.92 -3.89 16.34
C ASP A 152 -22.54 -4.50 16.07
N SER A 153 -21.72 -4.58 17.12
CA SER A 153 -20.37 -5.12 17.07
C SER A 153 -20.28 -6.59 16.65
N ARG A 154 -21.37 -7.35 16.76
CA ARG A 154 -21.44 -8.77 16.36
C ARG A 154 -21.75 -8.98 14.88
N THR A 155 -22.38 -8.00 14.23
CA THR A 155 -22.88 -8.16 12.86
C THR A 155 -21.83 -7.83 11.79
N GLY A 156 -20.69 -7.26 12.18
CA GLY A 156 -19.70 -6.74 11.23
C GLY A 156 -20.24 -5.59 10.36
N THR A 157 -21.37 -4.97 10.74
CA THR A 157 -21.95 -3.85 10.00
C THR A 157 -21.40 -2.53 10.53
N VAL A 158 -21.00 -1.65 9.62
CA VAL A 158 -20.56 -0.29 9.90
C VAL A 158 -21.24 0.69 8.96
N VAL A 159 -21.48 1.92 9.41
CA VAL A 159 -22.18 2.96 8.65
C VAL A 159 -21.31 4.22 8.65
N ALA A 160 -20.90 4.64 7.46
CA ALA A 160 -20.17 5.88 7.26
C ALA A 160 -21.08 6.95 6.66
N SER A 161 -20.85 8.20 7.06
CA SER A 161 -21.46 9.36 6.42
C SER A 161 -20.39 10.28 5.82
N GLY A 162 -20.76 11.08 4.83
CA GLY A 162 -19.87 12.10 4.26
C GLY A 162 -18.69 11.52 3.46
N LEU A 163 -18.80 10.28 3.00
CA LEU A 163 -17.88 9.69 2.03
C LEU A 163 -18.33 10.04 0.61
N ASP A 164 -17.35 10.37 -0.23
CA ASP A 164 -17.52 10.61 -1.66
C ASP A 164 -17.01 9.43 -2.51
N PHE A 165 -16.78 8.27 -1.88
CA PHE A 165 -16.46 7.00 -2.53
C PHE A 165 -17.02 5.82 -1.72
N VAL A 166 -17.19 4.67 -2.39
CA VAL A 166 -17.57 3.41 -1.74
C VAL A 166 -16.31 2.62 -1.41
N PRO A 167 -15.97 2.41 -0.12
CA PRO A 167 -14.81 1.61 0.26
C PRO A 167 -15.01 0.13 -0.07
N PHE A 168 -13.93 -0.59 -0.38
CA PHE A 168 -13.93 -2.06 -0.50
C PHE A 168 -13.22 -2.74 0.68
N SER A 169 -12.49 -2.00 1.50
CA SER A 169 -11.81 -2.53 2.68
C SER A 169 -11.74 -1.50 3.81
N LEU A 170 -11.51 -2.01 5.00
CA LEU A 170 -11.32 -1.29 6.24
C LEU A 170 -10.01 -1.79 6.86
N ILE A 171 -9.09 -0.87 7.12
CA ILE A 171 -7.87 -1.13 7.86
C ILE A 171 -8.06 -0.60 9.28
N ALA A 172 -7.86 -1.46 10.27
CA ALA A 172 -8.00 -1.11 11.67
C ALA A 172 -6.75 -1.50 12.45
N ARG A 173 -6.46 -0.73 13.51
CA ARG A 173 -5.49 -1.16 14.51
C ARG A 173 -6.16 -2.21 15.40
N ALA A 174 -5.51 -3.35 15.61
CA ALA A 174 -5.89 -4.37 16.57
C ALA A 174 -4.73 -4.61 17.56
N ALA A 175 -4.96 -5.43 18.60
CA ALA A 175 -3.95 -5.73 19.62
C ALA A 175 -2.66 -6.33 19.03
N ALA A 176 -2.78 -7.18 18.01
CA ALA A 176 -1.64 -7.83 17.34
C ALA A 176 -1.01 -6.99 16.20
N GLY A 177 -1.49 -5.76 15.97
CA GLY A 177 -1.05 -4.91 14.86
C GLY A 177 -2.22 -4.52 13.94
N TYR A 178 -1.90 -4.02 12.75
CA TYR A 178 -2.91 -3.64 11.78
C TYR A 178 -3.55 -4.87 11.11
N VAL A 179 -4.86 -4.83 10.98
CA VAL A 179 -5.66 -5.79 10.23
C VAL A 179 -6.38 -5.08 9.09
N CYS A 180 -6.60 -5.79 7.99
CA CYS A 180 -7.35 -5.30 6.84
C CYS A 180 -8.49 -6.27 6.56
N GLU A 181 -9.72 -5.78 6.59
CA GLU A 181 -10.91 -6.57 6.32
C GLU A 181 -11.70 -5.99 5.15
N PHE A 182 -12.27 -6.87 4.33
CA PHE A 182 -13.01 -6.50 3.14
C PHE A 182 -14.47 -6.27 3.43
N ILE A 183 -15.02 -5.32 2.70
CA ILE A 183 -16.44 -5.06 2.65
C ILE A 183 -17.06 -6.06 1.67
N GLN A 184 -17.91 -6.94 2.19
CA GLN A 184 -18.67 -7.92 1.42
C GLN A 184 -19.80 -7.27 0.63
N SER A 185 -20.47 -6.29 1.22
CA SER A 185 -21.54 -5.54 0.56
C SER A 185 -21.62 -4.13 1.09
N ALA A 186 -22.05 -3.20 0.24
CA ALA A 186 -22.32 -1.82 0.60
C ALA A 186 -23.70 -1.40 0.08
N LYS A 187 -24.49 -0.73 0.92
CA LYS A 187 -25.77 -0.12 0.57
C LYS A 187 -25.62 1.38 0.72
N VAL A 188 -25.71 2.08 -0.41
CA VAL A 188 -25.65 3.54 -0.45
C VAL A 188 -27.07 4.09 -0.33
N ARG A 189 -27.26 5.03 0.58
CA ARG A 189 -28.48 5.82 0.72
C ARG A 189 -28.16 7.27 0.43
N THR A 190 -28.79 7.81 -0.59
CA THR A 190 -28.68 9.22 -0.97
C THR A 190 -29.81 10.01 -0.30
N GLY A 191 -29.44 11.09 0.37
CA GLY A 191 -30.35 12.05 1.00
C GLY A 191 -29.63 13.39 1.15
N PRO A 192 -30.02 14.24 2.11
CA PRO A 192 -29.28 15.46 2.45
C PRO A 192 -27.80 15.18 2.79
N GLU A 193 -27.52 13.97 3.29
CA GLU A 193 -26.19 13.43 3.52
C GLU A 193 -26.11 12.02 2.92
N VAL A 194 -25.00 11.70 2.25
CA VAL A 194 -24.73 10.35 1.73
C VAL A 194 -24.34 9.44 2.89
N LYS A 195 -25.08 8.33 3.05
CA LYS A 195 -24.78 7.28 4.02
C LYS A 195 -24.45 5.97 3.32
N ILE A 196 -23.38 5.33 3.75
CA ILE A 196 -22.91 4.05 3.22
C ILE A 196 -22.92 3.03 4.35
N ALA A 197 -23.88 2.11 4.32
CA ALA A 197 -23.90 0.97 5.22
C ALA A 197 -23.11 -0.18 4.60
N MET A 198 -22.09 -0.66 5.30
CA MET A 198 -21.12 -1.63 4.81
C MET A 198 -21.15 -2.86 5.73
N THR A 199 -21.13 -4.05 5.15
CA THR A 199 -20.98 -5.31 5.88
C THR A 199 -19.60 -5.87 5.60
N LEU A 200 -18.81 -6.07 6.65
CA LEU A 200 -17.49 -6.69 6.57
C LEU A 200 -17.61 -8.21 6.38
N ARG A 201 -16.63 -8.86 5.73
CA ARG A 201 -16.63 -10.33 5.56
C ARG A 201 -16.49 -11.05 6.90
N ALA A 202 -15.71 -10.48 7.82
CA ALA A 202 -15.68 -10.89 9.21
C ALA A 202 -15.78 -9.67 10.12
N PRO A 203 -16.35 -9.81 11.32
CA PRO A 203 -16.28 -8.76 12.32
C PRO A 203 -14.82 -8.44 12.66
N VAL A 204 -14.45 -7.17 12.61
CA VAL A 204 -13.14 -6.72 13.07
C VAL A 204 -13.26 -6.31 14.52
N ASP A 205 -12.58 -7.07 15.39
CA ASP A 205 -12.33 -6.61 16.75
C ASP A 205 -11.32 -5.47 16.67
N VAL A 206 -11.82 -4.25 16.88
CA VAL A 206 -11.01 -3.05 16.81
C VAL A 206 -10.25 -2.80 18.10
N GLY A 207 -10.42 -3.63 19.15
CA GLY A 207 -9.55 -3.61 20.33
C GLY A 207 -9.36 -2.25 21.01
N GLY A 208 -10.31 -1.31 20.84
CA GLY A 208 -10.20 0.08 21.29
C GLY A 208 -9.52 1.05 20.32
N ALA A 209 -9.34 0.70 19.04
CA ALA A 209 -8.85 1.60 18.02
C ALA A 209 -9.87 2.71 17.77
N ASP A 210 -9.50 3.91 18.18
CA ASP A 210 -10.31 5.12 17.98
C ASP A 210 -10.47 5.47 16.50
N THR A 211 -9.54 5.04 15.63
CA THR A 211 -9.51 5.39 14.21
C THR A 211 -9.28 4.18 13.31
N VAL A 212 -10.02 4.14 12.20
CA VAL A 212 -9.85 3.20 11.09
C VAL A 212 -9.65 3.93 9.77
N LEU A 213 -9.07 3.25 8.79
CA LEU A 213 -8.97 3.73 7.41
C LEU A 213 -9.96 2.96 6.53
N LEU A 214 -10.87 3.69 5.91
CA LEU A 214 -11.72 3.19 4.84
C LEU A 214 -10.98 3.36 3.53
N VAL A 215 -10.84 2.29 2.75
CA VAL A 215 -9.99 2.26 1.56
C VAL A 215 -10.80 1.79 0.35
N GLY A 216 -10.70 2.54 -0.75
CA GLY A 216 -11.52 2.31 -1.95
C GLY A 216 -11.04 3.11 -3.17
N ASN A 217 -10.87 2.45 -4.31
CA ASN A 217 -10.58 3.06 -5.62
C ASN A 217 -9.41 4.06 -5.61
N GLY A 218 -8.27 3.70 -5.00
CA GLY A 218 -7.12 4.60 -4.88
C GLY A 218 -7.29 5.73 -3.86
N ARG A 219 -8.43 5.76 -3.15
CA ARG A 219 -8.77 6.76 -2.13
C ARG A 219 -8.79 6.11 -0.76
N HIS A 220 -8.60 6.94 0.25
CA HIS A 220 -8.79 6.54 1.63
C HIS A 220 -9.42 7.66 2.44
N ALA A 221 -10.12 7.30 3.50
CA ALA A 221 -10.64 8.22 4.49
C ALA A 221 -10.41 7.62 5.87
N ALA A 222 -9.78 8.40 6.75
CA ALA A 222 -9.70 8.06 8.15
C ALA A 222 -11.02 8.42 8.85
N ALA A 223 -11.49 7.56 9.74
CA ALA A 223 -12.75 7.74 10.46
C ALA A 223 -12.66 7.17 11.87
N ARG A 224 -13.32 7.81 12.82
CA ARG A 224 -13.41 7.30 14.19
C ARG A 224 -14.56 6.33 14.36
N ILE A 225 -14.34 5.20 15.01
CA ILE A 225 -15.42 4.26 15.29
C ILE A 225 -16.19 4.71 16.52
N ILE A 226 -17.52 4.78 16.38
CA ILE A 226 -18.44 5.00 17.50
C ILE A 226 -19.48 3.88 17.53
N GLU A 227 -19.77 3.36 18.71
CA GLU A 227 -20.89 2.42 18.89
C GLU A 227 -22.21 3.20 18.83
N ALA A 228 -23.23 2.61 18.20
CA ALA A 228 -24.57 3.18 18.27
C ALA A 228 -25.10 3.09 19.72
N ALA A 229 -25.68 4.19 20.20
CA ALA A 229 -26.35 4.25 21.50
C ALA A 229 -27.67 3.47 21.52
#